data_AF-M5BTS6-F1
#
_entry.id   AF-M5BTS6-F1
#
_cell.length_a   1.000
_cell.length_b   1.000
_cell.length_c   1.000
_cell.angle_alpha   90.00
_cell.angle_beta   90.00
_cell.angle_gamma   90.00
#
_symmetry.space_group_name_H-M   'P 1'
#
loop_
_entity.id
_entity.type
_entity.pdbx_description
1 polymer ?
#
loop_
_entity_poly.entity_id
_entity_poly.type
_entity_poly.pdbx_seq_one_letter_code
_entity_poly.pdbx_strand_id
1 'polypeptide(L)'
;MAQMDALFGATYIGVVVSTFLYGILTLQTYIYWYKYVHDSTFDRWFVMILWVMDTFQTVCICHMQYHYTIINYANPEALQFNNWSLNFEVFFTAVITFMVQAFFARRAWYFTKRIGSRLTTTRKTQILGVIITDSWDTQH
;
A
#
# COMPACT_ATOMS: atom_id res chain seq x y z
N MET A 1 4.33 1.96 36.65
CA MET A 1 4.59 3.33 36.17
C MET A 1 5.49 3.31 34.93
N ALA A 2 6.75 2.85 35.01
CA ALA A 2 7.66 2.79 33.85
C ALA A 2 7.15 2.10 32.56
N GLN A 3 6.34 1.03 32.66
CA GLN A 3 5.77 0.36 31.47
C GLN A 3 4.70 1.19 30.76
N MET A 4 3.92 1.99 31.49
CA MET A 4 2.89 2.83 30.89
C MET A 4 3.54 4.00 30.14
N ASP A 5 4.56 4.62 30.74
CA ASP A 5 5.33 5.70 30.12
C ASP A 5 6.02 5.23 28.83
N ALA A 6 6.57 4.02 28.83
CA ALA A 6 7.17 3.41 27.65
C ALA A 6 6.14 3.13 26.54
N LEU A 7 4.92 2.69 26.91
CA LEU A 7 3.83 2.44 25.96
C LEU A 7 3.38 3.75 25.30
N PHE A 8 3.17 4.81 26.08
CA PHE A 8 2.80 6.13 25.54
C PHE A 8 3.89 6.71 24.65
N GLY A 9 5.16 6.56 25.04
CA GLY A 9 6.30 6.97 24.21
C GLY A 9 6.37 6.21 22.89
N ALA A 10 6.16 4.88 22.92
CA ALA A 10 6.16 4.05 21.72
C ALA A 10 4.99 4.40 20.78
N THR A 11 3.78 4.58 21.30
CA THR A 11 2.61 5.00 20.50
C THR A 11 2.82 6.37 19.87
N TYR A 12 3.38 7.34 20.61
CA TYR A 12 3.66 8.67 20.08
C TYR A 12 4.65 8.62 18.90
N ILE A 13 5.74 7.85 19.05
CA ILE A 13 6.71 7.66 17.96
C ILE A 13 6.05 6.97 16.76
N GLY A 14 5.19 5.98 17.00
CA GLY A 14 4.42 5.31 15.96
C GLY A 14 3.58 6.30 15.13
N VAL A 15 2.83 7.18 15.79
CA VAL A 15 2.01 8.22 15.11
C VAL A 15 2.87 9.18 14.30
N VAL A 16 4.03 9.61 14.81
CA VAL A 16 4.97 10.48 14.08
C VAL A 16 5.48 9.80 12.81
N VAL A 17 5.90 8.55 12.91
CA VAL A 17 6.39 7.77 11.76
C VAL A 17 5.28 7.56 10.73
N SER A 18 4.07 7.20 11.16
CA SER A 18 2.90 7.06 10.28
C SER A 18 2.58 8.36 9.54
N THR A 19 2.65 9.50 10.22
CA THR A 19 2.43 10.83 9.59
C THR A 19 3.47 11.14 8.51
N PHE A 20 4.74 10.79 8.75
CA PHE A 20 5.79 10.92 7.73
C PHE A 20 5.54 10.03 6.51
N LEU A 21 5.19 8.76 6.75
CA LEU A 21 4.86 7.82 5.67
C LEU A 21 3.64 8.28 4.87
N TYR A 22 2.63 8.85 5.52
CA TYR A 22 1.48 9.45 4.88
C TYR A 22 1.86 10.61 3.94
N GLY A 23 2.79 11.48 4.36
CA GLY A 23 3.32 12.54 3.51
C GLY A 23 4.00 12.01 2.25
N ILE A 24 4.77 10.93 2.37
CA ILE A 24 5.42 10.25 1.24
C ILE A 24 4.36 9.64 0.31
N LEU A 25 3.35 8.96 0.86
CA LEU A 25 2.26 8.34 0.09
C LEU A 25 1.48 9.39 -0.71
N THR A 26 1.21 10.55 -0.09
CA THR A 26 0.54 11.69 -0.71
C THR A 26 1.37 12.27 -1.86
N LEU A 27 2.69 12.38 -1.68
CA LEU A 27 3.59 12.84 -2.75
C LEU A 27 3.63 11.85 -3.92
N GLN A 28 3.70 10.54 -3.64
CA GLN A 28 3.65 9.50 -4.67
C GLN A 28 2.35 9.56 -5.47
N THR A 29 1.23 9.80 -4.78
CA THR A 29 -0.10 10.00 -5.37
C THR A 29 -0.13 11.22 -6.29
N TYR A 30 0.41 12.34 -5.82
CA TYR A 30 0.48 13.59 -6.59
C TYR A 30 1.31 13.44 -7.87
N ILE A 31 2.49 12.81 -7.77
CA ILE A 31 3.35 12.55 -8.93
C ILE A 31 2.64 11.63 -9.94
N TYR A 32 1.88 10.64 -9.47
CA TYR A 32 1.11 9.74 -10.34
C TYR A 32 0.01 10.50 -11.09
N TRP A 33 -0.74 11.36 -10.40
CA TRP A 33 -1.77 12.20 -11.01
C TRP A 33 -1.20 13.10 -12.10
N TYR A 34 -0.06 13.74 -11.83
CA TYR A 34 0.60 14.64 -12.77
C TYR A 34 1.14 13.91 -14.01
N LYS A 35 1.69 12.71 -13.83
CA LYS A 35 2.37 11.96 -14.90
C LYS A 35 1.40 11.15 -15.80
N TYR A 36 0.27 10.71 -15.26
CA TYR A 36 -0.72 9.89 -15.97
C TYR A 36 -2.08 10.62 -16.07
N VAL A 37 -2.09 11.75 -16.78
CA VAL A 37 -3.32 12.52 -17.05
C VAL A 37 -4.26 11.81 -18.03
N HIS A 38 -3.74 10.94 -18.91
CA HIS A 38 -4.46 10.41 -20.07
C HIS A 38 -4.81 8.90 -20.02
N ASP A 39 -4.37 8.14 -19.01
CA ASP A 39 -4.65 6.69 -18.93
C ASP A 39 -4.82 6.18 -17.49
N SER A 40 -5.71 5.19 -17.34
CA SER A 40 -6.16 4.44 -16.14
C SER A 40 -6.89 5.19 -15.00
N THR A 41 -8.17 5.51 -15.24
CA THR A 41 -9.12 6.03 -14.22
C THR A 41 -9.22 5.16 -12.96
N PHE A 42 -9.00 3.83 -13.07
CA PHE A 42 -9.11 2.88 -11.96
C PHE A 42 -8.04 3.10 -10.89
N ASP A 43 -6.78 3.31 -11.27
CA ASP A 43 -5.69 3.48 -10.30
C ASP A 43 -5.82 4.82 -9.58
N ARG A 44 -6.36 5.84 -10.25
CA ARG A 44 -6.64 7.16 -9.66
C ARG A 44 -7.73 7.08 -8.58
N TRP A 45 -8.81 6.34 -8.81
CA TRP A 45 -9.86 6.11 -7.80
C TRP A 45 -9.34 5.31 -6.60
N PHE A 46 -8.56 4.25 -6.85
CA PHE A 46 -8.01 3.41 -5.78
C PHE A 46 -7.12 4.21 -4.82
N VAL A 47 -6.27 5.08 -5.37
CA VAL A 47 -5.37 5.91 -4.57
C VAL A 47 -6.14 7.00 -3.81
N MET A 48 -7.19 7.61 -4.40
CA MET A 48 -8.05 8.55 -3.67
C MET A 48 -8.77 7.89 -2.49
N ILE A 49 -9.29 6.66 -2.67
CA ILE A 49 -9.96 5.91 -1.60
C ILE A 49 -8.98 5.59 -0.48
N LEU A 50 -7.78 5.11 -0.82
CA LEU A 50 -6.71 4.87 0.15
C LEU A 50 -6.36 6.12 0.94
N TRP A 51 -6.22 7.25 0.25
CA TRP A 51 -5.87 8.52 0.86
C TRP A 51 -6.92 8.98 1.86
N VAL A 52 -8.21 8.97 1.47
CA VAL A 52 -9.34 9.36 2.34
C VAL A 52 -9.45 8.44 3.57
N MET A 53 -9.24 7.14 3.36
CA MET A 53 -9.33 6.13 4.43
C MET A 53 -8.20 6.31 5.45
N ASP A 54 -6.99 6.60 4.98
CA ASP A 54 -5.82 6.89 5.82
C ASP A 54 -5.96 8.23 6.57
N THR A 55 -6.57 9.25 5.92
CA THR A 55 -6.89 10.52 6.60
C THR A 55 -7.91 10.32 7.72
N PHE A 56 -8.95 9.53 7.46
CA PHE A 56 -9.97 9.23 8.45
C PHE A 56 -9.40 8.48 9.64
N GLN A 57 -8.55 7.46 9.40
CA GLN A 57 -7.84 6.75 10.46
C GLN A 57 -6.99 7.72 11.29
N THR A 58 -6.19 8.58 10.65
CA THR A 58 -5.31 9.52 11.34
C THR A 58 -6.10 10.53 12.17
N VAL A 59 -7.19 11.08 11.64
CA VAL A 59 -8.07 12.03 12.36
C VAL A 59 -8.73 11.36 13.57
N CYS A 60 -9.22 10.11 13.43
CA CYS A 60 -9.78 9.36 14.54
C CYS A 60 -8.76 9.13 15.66
N ILE A 61 -7.54 8.74 15.32
CA ILE A 61 -6.44 8.55 16.28
C ILE A 61 -6.11 9.88 16.97
N CYS A 62 -5.99 10.98 16.21
CA CYS A 62 -5.66 12.29 16.75
C CYS A 62 -6.73 12.83 17.69
N HIS A 63 -8.01 12.76 17.31
CA HIS A 63 -9.14 13.19 18.13
C HIS A 63 -9.21 12.39 19.43
N MET A 64 -8.97 11.10 19.34
CA MET A 64 -8.98 10.23 20.50
C MET A 64 -7.80 10.50 21.43
N GLN A 65 -6.60 10.65 20.89
CA GLN A 65 -5.41 10.98 21.66
C GLN A 65 -5.57 12.33 22.37
N TYR A 66 -6.15 13.33 21.69
CA TYR A 66 -6.50 14.62 22.31
C TYR A 66 -7.45 14.45 23.51
N HIS A 67 -8.47 13.61 23.38
CA HIS A 67 -9.42 13.33 24.45
C HIS A 67 -8.78 12.60 25.64
N TYR A 68 -7.77 11.75 25.39
CA TYR A 68 -6.99 11.05 26.42
C TYR A 68 -5.97 11.96 27.12
N THR A 69 -5.21 12.75 26.36
CA THR A 69 -4.10 13.56 26.89
C THR A 69 -4.55 14.88 27.50
N ILE A 70 -5.71 15.43 27.12
CA ILE A 70 -6.13 16.76 27.61
C ILE A 70 -7.28 16.69 28.62
N ILE A 71 -8.25 15.79 28.41
CA ILE A 71 -9.48 15.79 29.23
C ILE A 71 -9.39 14.85 30.44
N ASN A 72 -8.67 13.73 30.33
CA ASN A 72 -8.64 12.67 31.38
C ASN A 72 -7.22 12.33 31.87
N TYR A 73 -6.33 13.32 31.99
CA TYR A 73 -4.94 13.14 32.43
C TYR A 73 -4.77 12.48 33.81
N ALA A 74 -5.85 12.37 34.60
CA ALA A 74 -5.81 11.91 36.00
C ALA A 74 -6.69 10.67 36.30
N ASN A 75 -7.27 9.99 35.30
CA ASN A 75 -8.17 8.85 35.57
C ASN A 75 -7.76 7.56 34.80
N PRO A 76 -7.15 6.57 35.46
CA PRO A 76 -6.63 5.35 34.83
C PRO A 76 -7.72 4.37 34.34
N GLU A 77 -9.00 4.57 34.69
CA GLU A 77 -10.12 3.76 34.19
C GLU A 77 -10.42 4.00 32.70
N ALA A 78 -10.08 5.18 32.15
CA ALA A 78 -10.28 5.47 30.74
C ALA A 78 -9.38 4.62 29.81
N LEU A 79 -8.25 4.11 30.32
CA LEU A 79 -7.36 3.21 29.60
C LEU A 79 -7.98 1.82 29.36
N GLN A 80 -8.88 1.37 30.25
CA GLN A 80 -9.51 0.04 30.13
C GLN A 80 -10.65 -0.01 29.11
N PHE A 81 -11.24 1.13 28.76
CA PHE A 81 -12.22 1.22 27.67
C PHE A 81 -11.59 1.17 26.26
N ASN A 82 -10.26 1.23 26.16
CA ASN A 82 -9.54 1.44 24.90
C ASN A 82 -9.32 0.17 24.05
N ASN A 83 -10.25 -0.79 24.06
CA ASN A 83 -10.19 -1.90 23.12
C ASN A 83 -10.72 -1.49 21.74
N TRP A 84 -11.75 -0.63 21.70
CA TRP A 84 -12.42 -0.28 20.43
C TRP A 84 -11.46 0.38 19.46
N SER A 85 -10.69 1.35 19.94
CA SER A 85 -9.88 2.17 19.03
C SER A 85 -8.59 1.52 18.57
N LEU A 86 -7.99 0.69 19.42
CA LEU A 86 -6.92 -0.21 19.00
C LEU A 86 -7.44 -1.19 17.93
N ASN A 87 -8.64 -1.73 18.09
CA ASN A 87 -9.27 -2.57 17.06
C ASN A 87 -9.55 -1.79 15.77
N PHE A 88 -9.96 -0.52 15.85
CA PHE A 88 -10.13 0.34 14.66
C PHE A 88 -8.81 0.63 13.96
N GLU A 89 -7.76 0.96 14.70
CA GLU A 89 -6.42 1.16 14.16
C GLU A 89 -5.91 -0.10 13.46
N VAL A 90 -6.02 -1.26 14.10
CA VAL A 90 -5.60 -2.55 13.53
C VAL A 90 -6.43 -2.89 12.29
N PHE A 91 -7.73 -2.62 12.31
CA PHE A 91 -8.63 -2.84 11.18
C PHE A 91 -8.22 -1.99 9.96
N PHE A 92 -8.03 -0.68 10.14
CA PHE A 92 -7.63 0.19 9.04
C PHE A 92 -6.24 -0.15 8.51
N THR A 93 -5.30 -0.44 9.41
CA THR A 93 -3.95 -0.88 9.03
C THR A 93 -3.99 -2.17 8.20
N ALA A 94 -4.85 -3.12 8.58
CA ALA A 94 -5.04 -4.35 7.82
C ALA A 94 -5.65 -4.08 6.43
N VAL A 95 -6.65 -3.20 6.33
CA VAL A 95 -7.25 -2.84 5.04
C VAL A 95 -6.25 -2.12 4.13
N ILE A 96 -5.50 -1.15 4.66
CA ILE A 96 -4.45 -0.45 3.90
C ILE A 96 -3.40 -1.44 3.42
N THR A 97 -2.94 -2.36 4.29
CA THR A 97 -1.97 -3.39 3.93
C THR A 97 -2.51 -4.29 2.83
N PHE A 98 -3.77 -4.74 2.92
CA PHE A 98 -4.41 -5.56 1.90
C PHE A 98 -4.51 -4.82 0.56
N MET A 99 -4.92 -3.55 0.58
CA MET A 99 -4.99 -2.71 -0.61
C MET A 99 -3.63 -2.51 -1.28
N VAL A 100 -2.59 -2.22 -0.48
CA VAL A 100 -1.21 -2.08 -0.97
C VAL A 100 -0.72 -3.40 -1.59
N GLN A 101 -0.94 -4.54 -0.92
CA GLN A 101 -0.58 -5.85 -1.45
C GLN A 101 -1.31 -6.18 -2.74
N ALA A 102 -2.60 -5.89 -2.83
CA ALA A 102 -3.40 -6.08 -4.05
C ALA A 102 -2.86 -5.24 -5.22
N PHE A 103 -2.44 -3.99 -4.94
CA PHE A 103 -1.81 -3.13 -5.94
C PHE A 103 -0.47 -3.70 -6.42
N PHE A 104 0.40 -4.13 -5.50
CA PHE A 104 1.67 -4.77 -5.84
C PHE A 104 1.47 -6.07 -6.63
N ALA A 105 0.50 -6.90 -6.25
CA ALA A 105 0.16 -8.13 -6.95
C ALA A 105 -0.33 -7.85 -8.38
N ARG A 106 -1.20 -6.86 -8.56
CA ARG A 106 -1.67 -6.44 -9.89
C ARG A 106 -0.52 -5.93 -10.76
N ARG A 107 0.34 -5.07 -10.20
CA ARG A 107 1.53 -4.56 -10.92
C ARG A 107 2.50 -5.68 -11.29
N ALA A 108 2.74 -6.62 -10.37
CA ALA A 108 3.56 -7.80 -10.62
C ALA A 108 2.96 -8.67 -11.73
N TRP A 109 1.64 -8.87 -11.73
CA TRP A 109 0.97 -9.64 -12.78
C TRP A 109 1.11 -8.99 -14.16
N TYR A 110 0.92 -7.68 -14.29
CA TYR A 110 1.15 -6.99 -15.58
C TYR A 110 2.60 -7.14 -16.06
N PHE A 111 3.57 -7.04 -15.14
CA PHE A 111 4.98 -7.20 -15.47
C PHE A 111 5.31 -8.63 -15.92
N THR A 112 4.83 -9.63 -15.17
CA THR A 112 4.99 -11.05 -15.49
C THR A 112 4.32 -11.43 -16.80
N LYS A 113 3.12 -10.90 -17.10
CA LYS A 113 2.44 -11.15 -18.36
C LYS A 113 3.22 -10.59 -19.55
N ARG A 114 3.82 -9.41 -19.40
CA ARG A 114 4.66 -8.76 -20.42
C ARG A 114 6.00 -9.48 -20.64
N ILE A 115 6.57 -10.07 -19.59
CA ILE A 115 7.77 -10.92 -19.68
C ILE A 115 7.44 -12.28 -20.29
N GLY A 116 6.35 -12.92 -19.83
CA GLY A 116 5.88 -14.20 -20.35
C GLY A 116 5.60 -14.14 -21.85
N SER A 117 4.93 -13.07 -22.32
CA SER A 117 4.69 -12.86 -23.75
C SER A 117 5.99 -12.73 -24.55
N ARG A 118 7.01 -12.06 -23.99
CA ARG A 118 8.33 -11.91 -24.65
C ARG A 118 9.06 -13.25 -24.75
N LEU A 119 9.04 -14.06 -23.69
CA LEU A 119 9.66 -15.38 -23.69
C LEU A 119 8.98 -16.35 -24.67
N THR A 120 7.65 -16.29 -24.81
CA THR A 120 6.93 -17.10 -25.81
C THR A 120 7.23 -16.66 -27.25
N THR A 121 7.41 -15.36 -27.50
CA THR A 121 7.76 -14.87 -28.84
C THR A 121 9.18 -15.29 -29.23
N THR A 122 10.16 -15.18 -28.33
CA THR A 122 11.55 -15.58 -28.61
C THR A 122 11.69 -17.09 -28.82
N ARG A 123 10.95 -17.92 -28.07
CA ARG A 123 10.98 -19.38 -28.29
C ARG A 123 10.34 -19.77 -29.63
N LYS A 124 9.26 -19.11 -30.05
CA LYS A 124 8.61 -19.38 -31.34
C LYS A 124 9.48 -18.97 -32.53
N THR A 125 10.19 -17.84 -32.46
CA THR A 125 11.07 -17.40 -33.55
C THR A 125 12.30 -18.30 -33.72
N GLN A 126 12.86 -18.82 -32.62
CA GLN A 126 13.98 -19.77 -32.69
C GLN A 126 13.59 -21.10 -33.36
N ILE A 127 12.41 -21.64 -33.03
CA ILE A 127 11.92 -22.91 -33.63
C ILE A 127 11.64 -22.74 -35.13
N LEU A 128 11.03 -21.62 -35.54
CA LEU A 128 10.82 -21.32 -36.96
C LEU A 128 12.15 -21.21 -37.73
N GLY A 129 13.19 -20.62 -37.12
CA GLY A 129 14.52 -20.55 -37.71
C GLY A 129 15.14 -21.92 -37.95
N VAL A 130 15.01 -22.85 -37.01
CA VAL A 130 15.52 -24.23 -37.16
C VAL A 130 14.80 -24.97 -38.29
N ILE A 131 13.47 -24.87 -38.38
CA ILE A 131 12.68 -25.55 -39.43
C ILE A 131 13.04 -25.04 -40.83
N ILE A 132 13.25 -23.72 -40.98
CA ILE A 132 13.63 -23.13 -42.27
C ILE A 132 15.02 -23.64 -42.71
N THR A 133 15.99 -23.70 -41.80
CA THR A 133 17.33 -24.24 -42.08
C THR A 133 17.28 -25.71 -42.50
N ASP A 134 16.51 -26.54 -41.79
CA ASP A 134 16.35 -27.98 -42.10
C ASP A 134 15.70 -28.20 -43.49
N SER A 135 14.73 -27.35 -43.86
CA SER A 135 14.06 -27.43 -45.17
C SER A 135 14.99 -27.08 -46.33
N TRP A 136 15.97 -26.19 -46.09
CA TRP A 136 16.93 -25.75 -47.10
C TRP A 136 17.96 -26.85 -47.40
N ASP A 137 18.36 -27.63 -46.40
CA ASP A 137 19.33 -28.73 -46.53
C ASP A 137 18.74 -29.96 -47.25
N THR A 138 17.41 -30.11 -47.24
CA THR A 138 16.73 -31.24 -47.90
C THR A 138 16.50 -31.02 -49.40
N GLN A 139 16.68 -29.79 -49.90
CA GLN A 139 16.44 -29.42 -51.30
C GLN A 139 17.72 -29.35 -52.15
N HIS A 140 18.89 -29.49 -51.53
CA HIS A 140 20.21 -29.50 -52.19
C HIS A 140 20.84 -30.90 -52.19
#